data_AF-A0A0L6U8Z2-F1
#
_entry.id   AF-A0A0L6U8Z2-F1
#
_cell.length_a   1.000
_cell.length_b   1.000
_cell.length_c   1.000
_cell.angle_alpha   90.00
_cell.angle_beta   90.00
_cell.angle_gamma   90.00
#
_symmetry.space_group_name_H-M   'P 1'
#
loop_
_entity.id
_entity.type
_entity.pdbx_description
1 polymer ?
#
loop_
_entity_poly.entity_id
_entity_poly.type
_entity_poly.pdbx_seq_one_letter_code
_entity_poly.pdbx_strand_id
1 'polypeptide(L)'
;MSDSKNLPTLTSTNFTSWKIKVQGYFMQHGLYKYLTSPNKPASPAKLEDYEDKQIHVTGILYQCMGKTNHQQFIIKANQEDPHAIWKAISGYYESNSIQNQSIFYQDFLALTYK
;
A
#
# COMPACT_ATOMS: atom_id res chain seq x y z
N MET A 1 19.31 8.58 -10.66
CA MET A 1 19.54 7.17 -10.30
C MET A 1 18.42 6.75 -9.37
N SER A 2 17.79 5.61 -9.61
CA SER A 2 16.53 5.23 -8.98
C SER A 2 16.74 4.78 -7.52
N ASP A 3 16.36 5.62 -6.56
CA ASP A 3 16.37 5.33 -5.11
C ASP A 3 15.32 4.28 -4.68
N SER A 4 14.64 3.62 -5.63
CA SER A 4 13.68 2.55 -5.36
C SER A 4 14.34 1.27 -4.80
N LYS A 5 15.69 1.15 -4.87
CA LYS A 5 16.44 0.02 -4.30
C LYS A 5 16.36 -0.11 -2.77
N ASN A 6 15.82 0.89 -2.06
CA ASN A 6 15.80 0.92 -0.59
C ASN A 6 14.41 0.67 0.03
N LEU A 7 13.36 0.49 -0.77
CA LEU A 7 12.03 0.21 -0.20
C LEU A 7 11.97 -1.24 0.30
N PRO A 8 11.53 -1.47 1.56
CA PRO A 8 11.38 -2.83 2.06
C PRO A 8 10.29 -3.56 1.28
N THR A 9 10.45 -4.87 1.11
CA THR A 9 9.37 -5.74 0.62
C THR A 9 8.34 -5.96 1.73
N LEU A 10 7.06 -5.83 1.40
CA LEU A 10 5.95 -6.08 2.31
C LEU A 10 5.88 -7.57 2.68
N THR A 11 5.77 -7.84 3.97
CA THR A 11 5.53 -9.17 4.55
C THR A 11 4.34 -9.12 5.50
N SER A 12 3.92 -10.27 6.02
CA SER A 12 2.83 -10.35 7.01
C SER A 12 3.15 -9.62 8.32
N THR A 13 4.43 -9.45 8.65
CA THR A 13 4.89 -8.98 9.97
C THR A 13 5.44 -7.56 9.98
N ASN A 14 5.67 -6.94 8.81
CA ASN A 14 6.34 -5.65 8.72
C ASN A 14 5.44 -4.50 8.24
N PHE A 15 4.13 -4.72 8.10
CA PHE A 15 3.22 -3.78 7.44
C PHE A 15 3.31 -2.35 7.98
N THR A 16 3.29 -2.14 9.29
CA THR A 16 3.37 -0.80 9.89
C THR A 16 4.64 -0.05 9.46
N SER A 17 5.80 -0.69 9.61
CA SER A 17 7.09 -0.12 9.21
C SER A 17 7.21 0.06 7.70
N TRP A 18 6.67 -0.88 6.93
CA TRP A 18 6.61 -0.81 5.47
C TRP A 18 5.78 0.38 5.01
N LYS A 19 4.58 0.54 5.57
CA LYS A 19 3.63 1.62 5.25
C LYS A 19 4.29 2.99 5.46
N ILE A 20 4.92 3.20 6.61
CA ILE A 20 5.63 4.45 6.94
C ILE A 20 6.71 4.77 5.90
N LYS A 21 7.56 3.79 5.56
CA LYS A 21 8.66 3.98 4.60
C LYS A 21 8.15 4.27 3.18
N VAL A 22 7.15 3.53 2.72
CA VAL A 22 6.57 3.71 1.39
C VAL A 22 5.84 5.05 1.29
N GLN A 23 5.06 5.46 2.30
CA GLN A 23 4.45 6.78 2.35
C GLN A 23 5.51 7.89 2.33
N GLY A 24 6.56 7.77 3.16
CA GLY A 24 7.66 8.73 3.20
C GLY A 24 8.33 8.90 1.84
N TYR A 25 8.58 7.79 1.12
CA TYR A 25 9.12 7.83 -0.24
C TYR A 25 8.20 8.59 -1.19
N PHE A 26 6.90 8.25 -1.24
CA PHE A 26 5.98 8.98 -2.10
C PHE A 26 5.82 10.45 -1.72
N MET A 27 5.93 10.81 -0.44
CA MET A 27 5.92 12.21 0.00
C MET A 27 7.17 12.96 -0.49
N GLN A 28 8.36 12.36 -0.35
CA GLN A 28 9.62 12.95 -0.82
C GLN A 28 9.62 13.22 -2.33
N HIS A 29 8.93 12.39 -3.10
CA HIS A 29 8.83 12.52 -4.56
C HIS A 29 7.57 13.28 -5.04
N GLY A 30 6.74 13.82 -4.14
CA GLY A 30 5.51 14.55 -4.52
C GLY A 30 4.42 13.66 -5.15
N LEU A 31 4.51 12.35 -4.95
CA LEU A 31 3.65 11.32 -5.51
C LEU A 31 2.56 10.86 -4.53
N TYR A 32 2.63 11.28 -3.26
CA TYR A 32 1.70 10.83 -2.22
C TYR A 32 0.21 11.03 -2.56
N LYS A 33 -0.12 12.12 -3.28
CA LYS A 33 -1.48 12.43 -3.70
C LYS A 33 -2.13 11.34 -4.57
N TYR A 34 -1.35 10.57 -5.32
CA TYR A 34 -1.87 9.48 -6.15
C TYR A 34 -2.28 8.25 -5.33
N LEU A 35 -1.82 8.13 -4.07
CA LEU A 35 -2.26 7.08 -3.15
C LEU A 35 -3.54 7.45 -2.40
N THR A 36 -3.82 8.74 -2.19
CA THR A 36 -4.86 9.19 -1.25
C THR A 36 -6.00 9.97 -1.89
N SER A 37 -5.74 10.66 -3.00
CA SER A 37 -6.69 11.58 -3.63
C SER A 37 -6.66 11.40 -5.16
N PRO A 38 -7.40 10.42 -5.71
CA PRO A 38 -7.45 10.16 -7.15
C PRO A 38 -8.33 11.20 -7.86
N ASN A 39 -7.90 12.46 -7.89
CA ASN A 39 -8.61 13.52 -8.60
C ASN A 39 -8.06 13.60 -10.04
N LYS A 40 -8.81 13.03 -10.99
CA LYS A 40 -8.47 13.07 -12.41
C LYS A 40 -8.55 14.52 -12.93
N PRO A 41 -7.49 15.05 -13.58
CA PRO A 41 -7.52 16.39 -14.15
C PRO A 41 -8.51 16.51 -15.32
N ALA A 42 -9.19 17.65 -15.43
CA ALA A 42 -10.12 17.92 -16.55
C ALA A 42 -9.42 18.43 -17.83
N SER A 43 -8.18 18.91 -17.73
CA SER A 43 -7.43 19.43 -18.87
C SER A 43 -6.64 18.31 -19.57
N PRO A 44 -6.73 18.16 -20.90
CA PRO A 44 -6.03 17.10 -21.65
C PRO A 44 -4.52 17.07 -21.43
N ALA A 45 -3.86 18.24 -21.41
CA ALA A 45 -2.41 18.31 -21.19
C ALA A 45 -1.98 17.89 -19.77
N LYS A 46 -2.86 18.03 -18.78
CA LYS A 46 -2.62 17.58 -17.40
C LYS A 46 -3.02 16.13 -17.20
N LEU A 47 -3.78 15.57 -18.14
CA LEU A 47 -4.28 14.22 -18.07
C LEU A 47 -3.18 13.19 -18.38
N GLU A 48 -2.41 13.42 -19.44
CA GLU A 48 -1.28 12.56 -19.81
C GLU A 48 -0.24 12.49 -18.68
N ASP A 49 0.21 13.64 -18.16
CA ASP A 49 1.13 13.69 -17.00
C ASP A 49 0.54 13.02 -15.73
N TYR A 50 -0.79 13.03 -15.58
CA TYR A 50 -1.45 12.35 -14.48
C TYR A 50 -1.43 10.83 -14.64
N GLU A 51 -1.75 10.33 -15.84
CA GLU A 51 -1.76 8.91 -16.17
C GLU A 51 -0.33 8.32 -16.07
N ASP A 52 0.68 9.02 -16.58
CA ASP A 52 2.09 8.63 -16.43
C ASP A 52 2.51 8.53 -14.96
N LYS A 53 2.09 9.48 -14.13
CA LYS A 53 2.38 9.45 -12.68
C LYS A 53 1.61 8.35 -11.96
N GLN A 54 0.39 8.01 -12.39
CA GLN A 54 -0.31 6.84 -11.84
C GLN A 54 0.46 5.56 -12.13
N ILE A 55 0.88 5.34 -13.38
CA ILE A 55 1.69 4.18 -13.76
C ILE A 55 3.00 4.15 -12.98
N HIS A 56 3.66 5.29 -12.79
CA HIS A 56 4.88 5.38 -12.01
C HIS A 56 4.69 4.93 -10.55
N VAL A 57 3.63 5.41 -9.89
CA VAL A 57 3.29 5.05 -8.50
C VAL A 57 2.92 3.58 -8.40
N THR A 58 2.14 3.06 -9.33
CA THR A 58 1.80 1.64 -9.44
C THR A 58 3.06 0.78 -9.56
N GLY A 59 4.01 1.17 -10.43
CA GLY A 59 5.28 0.47 -10.59
C GLY A 59 6.10 0.40 -9.30
N ILE A 60 6.13 1.49 -8.51
CA ILE A 60 6.79 1.50 -7.20
C ILE A 60 6.09 0.55 -6.22
N LEU A 61 4.75 0.53 -6.19
CA LEU A 61 3.99 -0.40 -5.35
C LEU A 61 4.28 -1.86 -5.72
N TYR A 62 4.36 -2.18 -7.00
CA TYR A 62 4.68 -3.53 -7.47
C TYR A 62 6.06 -3.98 -6.99
N GLN A 63 7.04 -3.08 -7.00
CA GLN A 63 8.40 -3.37 -6.54
C GLN A 63 8.47 -3.65 -5.03
N CYS A 64 7.65 -2.98 -4.21
CA CYS A 64 7.74 -3.08 -2.76
C CYS A 64 6.68 -3.97 -2.10
N MET A 65 5.65 -4.46 -2.82
CA MET A 65 4.63 -5.32 -2.21
C MET A 65 5.03 -6.80 -2.12
N GLY A 66 5.94 -7.27 -2.95
CA GLY A 66 6.35 -8.68 -2.99
C GLY A 66 5.31 -9.63 -3.62
N LYS A 67 5.76 -10.82 -4.00
CA LYS A 67 4.99 -11.75 -4.85
C LYS A 67 3.67 -12.20 -4.24
N THR A 68 3.65 -12.57 -2.97
CA THR A 68 2.44 -13.07 -2.28
C THR A 68 1.36 -12.00 -2.23
N ASN A 69 1.71 -10.78 -1.81
CA ASN A 69 0.76 -9.67 -1.75
C ASN A 69 0.34 -9.24 -3.15
N HIS A 70 1.23 -9.29 -4.14
CA HIS A 70 0.86 -9.01 -5.53
C HIS A 70 -0.23 -9.97 -6.01
N GLN A 71 -0.08 -11.28 -5.80
CA GLN A 71 -1.10 -12.26 -6.18
C GLN A 71 -2.43 -12.05 -5.44
N GLN A 72 -2.38 -11.55 -4.21
CA GLN A 72 -3.56 -11.34 -3.38
C GLN A 72 -4.32 -10.05 -3.71
N PHE A 73 -3.60 -8.96 -4.01
CA PHE A 73 -4.20 -7.62 -4.11
C PHE A 73 -4.29 -7.07 -5.53
N ILE A 74 -3.52 -7.60 -6.49
CA ILE A 74 -3.57 -7.15 -7.88
C ILE A 74 -4.60 -7.95 -8.68
N ILE A 75 -5.57 -7.24 -9.22
CA ILE A 75 -6.61 -7.75 -10.12
C ILE A 75 -6.67 -6.88 -11.38
N LYS A 76 -7.28 -7.39 -12.46
CA LYS A 76 -7.41 -6.64 -13.72
C LYS A 76 -8.03 -5.25 -13.55
N ALA A 77 -8.93 -5.09 -12.57
CA ALA A 77 -9.63 -3.83 -12.33
C ALA A 77 -8.79 -2.75 -11.62
N ASN A 78 -7.71 -3.12 -10.91
CA ASN A 78 -6.90 -2.16 -10.13
C ASN A 78 -5.42 -2.12 -10.53
N GLN A 79 -5.00 -2.91 -11.53
CA GLN A 79 -3.60 -3.08 -11.93
C GLN A 79 -2.88 -1.78 -12.33
N GLU A 80 -3.62 -0.72 -12.66
CA GLU A 80 -3.07 0.62 -13.00
C GLU A 80 -3.58 1.71 -12.05
N ASP A 81 -4.34 1.34 -11.02
CA ASP A 81 -4.89 2.26 -10.02
C ASP A 81 -4.12 2.14 -8.69
N PRO A 82 -3.13 3.02 -8.46
CA PRO A 82 -2.33 2.96 -7.23
C PRO A 82 -3.16 3.27 -5.98
N HIS A 83 -4.25 4.04 -6.09
CA HIS A 83 -5.13 4.33 -4.95
C HIS A 83 -5.91 3.08 -4.55
N ALA A 84 -6.50 2.37 -5.52
CA ALA A 84 -7.22 1.13 -5.26
C ALA A 84 -6.30 0.03 -4.68
N ILE A 85 -5.08 -0.11 -5.21
CA ILE A 85 -4.07 -1.03 -4.68
C ILE A 85 -3.73 -0.67 -3.23
N TRP A 86 -3.40 0.60 -2.98
CA TRP A 86 -3.02 1.08 -1.64
C TRP A 86 -4.13 0.87 -0.61
N LYS A 87 -5.38 1.13 -1.01
CA LYS A 87 -6.56 0.91 -0.18
C LYS A 87 -6.77 -0.57 0.14
N ALA A 88 -6.59 -1.46 -0.84
CA ALA A 88 -6.72 -2.91 -0.64
C ALA A 88 -5.68 -3.45 0.35
N ILE A 89 -4.41 -3.09 0.17
CA ILE A 89 -3.32 -3.49 1.07
C ILE A 89 -3.58 -2.94 2.48
N SER A 90 -3.84 -1.63 2.58
CA SER A 90 -4.04 -0.98 3.89
C SER A 90 -5.24 -1.58 4.61
N GLY A 91 -6.38 -1.74 3.92
CA GLY A 91 -7.59 -2.31 4.50
C GLY A 91 -7.41 -3.73 5.02
N TYR A 92 -6.70 -4.60 4.29
CA TYR A 92 -6.42 -5.96 4.74
C TYR A 92 -5.58 -5.98 6.02
N TYR A 93 -4.44 -5.29 6.03
CA TYR A 93 -3.53 -5.34 7.16
C TYR A 93 -4.05 -4.60 8.40
N GLU A 94 -4.78 -3.50 8.21
CA GLU A 94 -5.37 -2.75 9.32
C GLU A 94 -6.51 -3.53 9.98
N SER A 95 -7.39 -4.16 9.18
CA SER A 95 -8.48 -5.00 9.69
C SER A 95 -7.95 -6.23 10.43
N ASN A 96 -6.94 -6.88 9.85
CA ASN A 96 -6.30 -8.03 10.50
C ASN A 96 -5.52 -7.63 11.75
N SER A 97 -4.95 -6.42 11.84
CA SER A 97 -4.27 -6.01 13.07
C SER A 97 -5.25 -5.89 14.25
N ILE A 98 -6.45 -5.35 14.01
CA ILE A 98 -7.50 -5.22 15.02
C ILE A 98 -8.04 -6.59 15.42
N GLN A 99 -8.31 -7.47 14.44
CA GLN A 99 -8.78 -8.83 14.70
C GLN A 99 -7.73 -9.68 15.41
N ASN A 100 -6.46 -9.62 14.97
CA ASN A 100 -5.35 -10.34 15.59
C ASN A 100 -5.09 -9.83 17.01
N GLN A 101 -5.19 -8.53 17.26
CA GLN A 101 -5.11 -7.99 18.62
C GLN A 101 -6.26 -8.49 19.48
N SER A 102 -7.50 -8.45 18.98
CA SER A 102 -8.66 -8.94 19.73
C SER A 102 -8.56 -10.43 20.06
N ILE A 103 -8.15 -11.27 19.11
CA ILE A 103 -7.93 -12.71 19.33
C ILE A 103 -6.80 -12.93 20.34
N PHE A 104 -5.67 -12.25 20.19
CA PHE A 104 -4.56 -12.35 21.13
C PHE A 104 -4.95 -11.93 22.54
N TYR A 105 -5.76 -10.89 22.71
CA TYR A 105 -6.29 -10.49 24.01
C TYR A 105 -7.24 -11.54 24.59
N GLN A 106 -8.12 -12.14 23.78
CA GLN A 106 -9.00 -13.22 24.23
C GLN A 106 -8.20 -14.46 24.65
N ASP A 107 -7.19 -14.85 23.87
CA ASP A 107 -6.29 -15.95 24.20
C ASP A 107 -5.46 -15.66 25.46
N PHE A 108 -4.97 -14.43 25.62
CA PHE A 108 -4.26 -14.00 26.83
C PHE A 108 -5.15 -14.05 28.08
N LEU A 109 -6.39 -13.57 27.97
CA LEU A 109 -7.37 -13.65 29.07
C LEU A 109 -7.74 -15.10 29.39
N ALA A 110 -7.84 -15.96 28.38
CA ALA A 110 -8.09 -17.39 28.56
C ALA A 110 -6.90 -18.12 29.24
N LEU A 111 -5.66 -17.65 29.01
CA LEU A 111 -4.46 -18.17 29.67
C LEU A 111 -4.35 -17.75 31.14
N THR A 112 -4.95 -16.62 31.53
CA THR A 112 -4.96 -16.15 32.92
C THR A 112 -6.02 -16.80 33.82
N TYR A 113 -6.89 -17.65 33.26
CA TYR A 113 -7.81 -18.50 34.03
C TYR A 113 -7.35 -19.97 34.02
N LYS A 114 -6.20 -20.25 34.65
CA LYS A 114 -5.84 -21.57 35.18
C LYS A 114 -5.03 -21.45 36.46
#